data_AF-A0A218P6V2-F1
#
_entry.id   AF-A0A218P6V2-F1
#
_cell.length_a   1.000
_cell.length_b   1.000
_cell.length_c   1.000
_cell.angle_alpha   90.00
_cell.angle_beta   90.00
_cell.angle_gamma   90.00
#
_symmetry.space_group_name_H-M   'P 1'
#
loop_
_entity.id
_entity.type
_entity.pdbx_description
1 polymer ?
#
loop_
_entity_poly.entity_id
_entity_poly.type
_entity_poly.pdbx_seq_one_letter_code
_entity_poly.pdbx_strand_id
1 'polypeptide(L)'
;MDFDLFMERYGYKMLFGLFGLVLLVIFGILGLYVYAVVRLFGLFVGGLLLVLALVYAFTTGRKLLDARAEAHAKYFYDSRQGKRP
;
A
#
# COMPACT_ATOMS: atom_id res chain seq x y z
N MET A 1 0.14 -23.65 48.12
CA MET A 1 -0.23 -23.94 46.71
C MET A 1 0.87 -23.31 45.87
N ASP A 2 1.65 -24.13 45.19
CA ASP A 2 2.80 -23.64 44.42
C ASP A 2 2.34 -22.73 43.28
N PHE A 3 3.08 -21.64 43.08
CA PHE A 3 2.79 -20.67 42.04
C PHE A 3 2.82 -21.31 40.63
N ASP A 4 3.66 -22.33 40.45
CA ASP A 4 3.72 -23.15 39.24
C ASP A 4 2.39 -23.84 38.93
N LEU A 5 1.78 -24.50 39.92
CA LEU A 5 0.50 -25.19 39.76
C LEU A 5 -0.64 -24.18 39.46
N PHE A 6 -0.55 -22.96 40.00
CA PHE A 6 -1.48 -21.88 39.68
C PHE A 6 -1.31 -21.37 38.24
N MET A 7 -0.06 -21.18 37.80
CA MET A 7 0.27 -20.71 36.46
C MET A 7 -0.20 -21.68 35.39
N GLU A 8 0.03 -22.98 35.60
CA GLU A 8 -0.39 -24.05 34.71
C GLU A 8 -1.92 -24.10 34.53
N ARG A 9 -2.68 -23.89 35.61
CA ARG A 9 -4.14 -24.03 35.58
C ARG A 9 -4.88 -22.76 35.16
N TYR A 10 -4.37 -21.59 35.54
CA TYR A 10 -5.07 -20.30 35.35
C TYR A 10 -4.17 -19.17 34.82
N GLY A 11 -2.91 -19.11 35.23
CA GLY A 11 -2.03 -17.97 34.95
C GLY A 11 -1.77 -17.72 33.47
N TYR A 12 -1.48 -18.75 32.67
CA TYR A 12 -1.20 -18.57 31.24
C TYR A 12 -2.40 -18.00 30.45
N LYS A 13 -3.63 -18.42 30.79
CA LYS A 13 -4.84 -17.89 30.14
C LYS A 13 -5.05 -16.41 30.48
N MET A 14 -4.81 -16.03 31.73
CA MET A 14 -4.92 -14.63 32.14
C MET A 14 -3.83 -13.76 31.51
N LEU A 15 -2.59 -14.26 31.44
CA LEU A 15 -1.50 -13.58 30.74
C LEU A 15 -1.78 -13.39 29.26
N PHE A 16 -2.33 -14.40 28.59
CA PHE A 16 -2.71 -14.30 27.19
C PHE A 16 -3.82 -13.25 26.99
N GLY A 17 -4.84 -13.24 27.86
CA GLY A 17 -5.89 -12.23 27.83
C GLY A 17 -5.35 -10.81 28.04
N LEU A 18 -4.45 -10.64 29.01
CA LEU A 18 -3.80 -9.35 29.29
C LEU A 18 -2.96 -8.90 28.09
N PHE A 19 -2.18 -9.80 27.51
CA PHE A 19 -1.38 -9.53 26.32
C PHE A 19 -2.27 -9.11 25.13
N GLY A 20 -3.35 -9.84 24.89
CA GLY A 20 -4.33 -9.50 23.86
C GLY A 20 -4.97 -8.12 24.10
N LEU A 21 -5.29 -7.79 25.35
CA LEU A 21 -5.85 -6.49 25.72
C LEU A 21 -4.86 -5.35 25.46
N VAL A 22 -3.59 -5.53 25.79
CA VAL A 22 -2.53 -4.56 25.49
C VAL A 22 -2.41 -4.33 23.98
N LEU A 23 -2.39 -5.41 23.18
CA LEU A 23 -2.36 -5.30 21.73
C LEU A 23 -3.60 -4.56 21.19
N LEU A 24 -4.78 -4.89 21.72
CA LEU A 24 -6.04 -4.26 21.32
C LEU A 24 -6.00 -2.75 21.59
N VAL A 25 -5.47 -2.32 22.74
CA VAL A 25 -5.30 -0.91 23.06
C VAL A 25 -4.32 -0.24 22.09
N ILE A 26 -3.18 -0.87 21.79
CA ILE A 26 -2.20 -0.32 20.85
C ILE A 26 -2.82 -0.14 19.47
N PHE A 27 -3.43 -1.19 18.92
CA PHE A 27 -4.07 -1.12 17.60
C PHE A 27 -5.29 -0.18 17.60
N GLY A 28 -6.03 -0.11 18.70
CA GLY A 28 -7.15 0.80 18.86
C GLY A 28 -6.72 2.27 18.81
N ILE A 29 -5.65 2.63 19.53
CA ILE A 29 -5.09 3.99 19.51
C ILE A 29 -4.54 4.34 18.13
N LEU A 30 -3.78 3.43 17.51
CA LEU A 30 -3.27 3.62 16.14
C LEU A 30 -4.40 3.82 15.15
N GLY A 31 -5.44 2.99 15.21
CA GLY A 31 -6.62 3.09 14.36
C GLY A 31 -7.37 4.41 14.55
N LEU A 32 -7.57 4.84 15.80
CA LEU A 32 -8.18 6.13 16.11
C LEU A 32 -7.37 7.31 15.59
N TYR A 33 -6.03 7.24 15.71
CA TYR A 33 -5.15 8.27 15.19
C TYR A 33 -5.24 8.38 13.67
N VAL A 34 -5.15 7.25 12.96
CA VAL A 34 -5.33 7.19 11.50
C VAL A 34 -6.71 7.73 11.11
N TYR A 35 -7.77 7.32 11.82
CA TYR A 35 -9.12 7.83 11.57
C TYR A 35 -9.22 9.34 11.75
N ALA A 36 -8.64 9.90 12.82
CA ALA A 36 -8.64 11.34 13.07
C ALA A 36 -7.88 12.11 11.97
N VAL A 37 -6.71 11.62 11.58
CA VAL A 37 -5.90 12.22 10.51
C VAL A 37 -6.64 12.17 9.18
N VAL A 38 -7.23 11.02 8.82
CA VAL A 38 -8.01 10.87 7.59
C VAL A 38 -9.27 11.74 7.62
N ARG A 39 -9.92 11.89 8.78
CA ARG A 39 -11.10 12.74 8.89
C ARG A 39 -10.78 14.23 8.71
N LEU A 40 -9.65 14.68 9.25
CA LEU A 40 -9.24 16.09 9.18
C LEU A 40 -8.57 16.44 7.84
N PHE A 41 -7.73 15.54 7.33
CA PHE A 41 -6.86 15.80 6.19
C PHE A 41 -7.13 14.90 4.99
N GLY A 42 -8.05 13.95 5.07
CA GLY A 42 -8.26 12.93 4.04
C GLY A 42 -8.69 13.50 2.69
N LEU A 43 -9.47 14.59 2.66
CA LEU A 43 -9.78 15.29 1.42
C LEU A 43 -8.53 15.94 0.81
N PHE A 44 -7.65 16.48 1.64
CA PHE A 44 -6.40 17.13 1.20
C PHE A 44 -5.39 16.10 0.70
N VAL A 45 -5.17 15.03 1.47
CA VAL A 45 -4.28 13.92 1.12
C VAL A 45 -4.81 13.19 -0.11
N GLY A 46 -6.10 12.88 -0.14
CA GLY A 46 -6.77 12.25 -1.28
C GLY A 46 -6.67 13.10 -2.54
N GLY A 47 -6.97 14.41 -2.43
CA GLY A 47 -6.82 15.36 -3.53
C GLY A 47 -5.38 15.45 -4.04
N LEU A 48 -4.41 15.54 -3.14
CA LEU A 48 -2.99 15.58 -3.49
C LEU A 48 -2.55 14.30 -4.22
N LEU A 49 -2.94 13.13 -3.72
CA LEU A 49 -2.64 11.84 -4.36
C LEU A 49 -3.28 11.75 -5.75
N LEU A 50 -4.50 12.27 -5.91
CA LEU A 50 -5.21 12.28 -7.19
C LEU A 50 -4.49 13.19 -8.20
N VAL A 51 -4.06 14.38 -7.77
CA VAL A 51 -3.25 15.29 -8.59
C VAL A 51 -1.93 14.65 -8.99
N LEU A 52 -1.21 14.04 -8.05
CA LEU A 52 0.03 13.32 -8.35
C LEU A 52 -0.19 12.16 -9.34
N ALA A 53 -1.26 11.39 -9.15
CA ALA A 53 -1.62 10.31 -10.06
C ALA A 53 -1.92 10.82 -11.47
N LEU A 54 -2.63 11.95 -11.60
CA LEU A 54 -2.88 12.60 -12.88
C LEU A 54 -1.57 13.06 -13.53
N VAL A 55 -0.73 13.79 -12.80
CA VAL A 55 0.57 14.26 -13.31
C VAL A 55 1.42 13.07 -13.78
N TYR A 56 1.47 12.01 -12.98
CA TYR A 56 2.18 10.79 -13.34
C TYR A 56 1.61 10.12 -14.60
N ALA A 57 0.28 10.02 -14.69
CA ALA A 57 -0.40 9.45 -15.85
C ALA A 57 -0.13 10.26 -17.13
N PHE A 58 -0.16 11.59 -17.07
CA PHE A 58 0.13 12.44 -18.23
C PHE A 58 1.61 12.39 -18.64
N THR A 59 2.53 12.42 -17.68
CA THR A 59 3.97 12.43 -17.96
C THR A 59 4.50 11.07 -18.43
N THR A 60 4.04 9.99 -17.80
CA THR A 60 4.49 8.63 -18.11
C THR A 60 3.66 7.99 -19.21
N GLY A 61 2.34 8.20 -19.19
CA GLY A 61 1.44 7.67 -20.21
C GLY A 61 1.75 8.20 -21.61
N ARG A 62 2.13 9.48 -21.72
CA ARG A 62 2.57 10.04 -23.00
C ARG A 62 3.82 9.35 -23.55
N LYS A 63 4.84 9.15 -22.71
CA LYS A 63 6.06 8.43 -23.11
C LYS A 63 5.79 7.00 -23.54
N LEU A 64 4.87 6.32 -22.84
CA LEU A 64 4.49 4.95 -23.19
C LEU A 64 3.75 4.90 -24.54
N LEU A 65 2.84 5.85 -24.78
CA LEU A 65 2.11 5.95 -26.04
C LEU A 65 3.04 6.29 -27.21
N ASP A 66 3.97 7.22 -27.02
CA ASP A 66 4.97 7.59 -28.03
C ASP A 66 5.89 6.39 -28.34
N ALA A 67 6.37 5.69 -27.33
CA ALA A 67 7.21 4.49 -27.51
C ALA A 67 6.44 3.35 -28.22
N ARG A 68 5.16 3.16 -27.91
CA ARG A 68 4.30 2.19 -28.63
C ARG A 68 4.09 2.60 -30.08
N ALA A 69 3.82 3.89 -30.33
CA ALA A 69 3.63 4.40 -31.68
C ALA A 69 4.90 4.21 -32.52
N GLU A 70 6.08 4.50 -31.96
CA GLU A 70 7.37 4.32 -32.63
C GLU A 70 7.67 2.84 -32.90
N ALA A 71 7.40 1.95 -31.94
CA ALA A 71 7.57 0.51 -32.13
C ALA A 71 6.64 -0.05 -33.22
N HIS A 72 5.38 0.38 -33.26
CA HIS A 72 4.45 0.01 -34.32
C HIS A 72 4.85 0.62 -35.67
N ALA A 73 5.27 1.89 -35.71
CA ALA A 73 5.72 2.53 -36.93
C ALA A 73 6.95 1.83 -37.52
N LYS A 74 7.90 1.44 -36.68
CA LYS A 74 9.06 0.62 -37.08
C LYS A 74 8.65 -0.76 -37.60
N TYR A 75 7.51 -1.30 -37.15
CA TYR A 75 7.02 -2.59 -37.61
C TYR A 75 6.30 -2.58 -38.96
N PHE A 76 5.82 -1.42 -39.42
CA PHE A 76 5.03 -1.27 -40.65
C PHE A 76 5.70 -0.43 -41.73
N TYR A 77 6.56 0.52 -41.34
CA TYR A 77 7.14 1.53 -42.24
C TYR A 77 8.67 1.51 -42.29
N ASP A 78 9.33 0.59 -41.59
CA ASP A 78 10.78 0.45 -41.68
C ASP A 78 11.18 -0.23 -43.00
N SER A 79 11.79 0.52 -43.91
CA SER A 79 12.25 0.05 -45.22
C SER A 79 13.39 -0.98 -45.16
N ARG A 80 13.96 -1.21 -43.97
CA ARG A 80 14.98 -2.22 -43.68
C ARG A 80 14.40 -3.48 -43.04
N GLN A 81 13.12 -3.49 -42.72
CA GLN A 81 12.47 -4.64 -42.10
C GLN A 81 12.41 -5.82 -43.08
N GLY A 82 13.01 -6.95 -42.71
CA GLY A 82 13.16 -8.12 -43.57
C GLY A 82 14.44 -8.15 -44.42
N LYS A 83 15.21 -7.05 -44.49
CA LYS A 83 16.56 -7.05 -45.05
C LYS A 83 17.55 -7.40 -43.93
N ARG A 84 17.71 -8.70 -43.66
CA ARG A 84 18.88 -9.20 -42.95
C ARG A 84 20.13 -8.94 -43.84
N PRO A 85 21.33 -8.71 -43.25
CA PRO A 85 22.55 -8.68 -44.03
C PRO A 85 22.74 -9.97 -44.84
#